data_AF-A0A532UPK8-F1
#
_entry.id   AF-A0A532UPK8-F1
#
_cell.length_a   1.000
_cell.length_b   1.000
_cell.length_c   1.000
_cell.angle_alpha   90.00
_cell.angle_beta   90.00
_cell.angle_gamma   90.00
#
_symmetry.space_group_name_H-M   'P 1'
#
loop_
_entity.id
_entity.type
_entity.pdbx_description
1 polymer ?
#
loop_
_entity_poly.entity_id
_entity_poly.type
_entity_poly.pdbx_seq_one_letter_code
_entity_poly.pdbx_strand_id
1 'polypeptide(L)'
;MVKVKPESEIKKNYEDSTALVPARFEAGVKGATWQAEALEGQDLYEEQMRKDEILKRRASGIEKVSDEAWRKNTVDKGRNIIGARMKAASGKQVAGFRPYREALLTVELLPKTADPMQNLINRAGAVVMAMVNKKAELTA
;
A
#
# COMPACT_ATOMS: atom_id res chain seq x y z
N MET A 1 10.46 19.39 40.24
CA MET A 1 9.57 18.32 39.72
C MET A 1 8.90 18.83 38.45
N VAL A 2 8.79 17.98 37.42
CA VAL A 2 8.08 18.34 36.18
C VAL A 2 6.58 18.37 36.46
N LYS A 3 5.90 19.48 36.15
CA LYS A 3 4.45 19.62 36.33
C LYS A 3 3.74 18.98 35.13
N VAL A 4 3.09 17.85 35.36
CA VAL A 4 2.29 17.14 34.35
C VAL A 4 0.81 17.41 34.62
N LYS A 5 0.03 17.65 33.57
CA LYS A 5 -1.42 17.87 33.66
C LYS A 5 -2.13 16.61 34.16
N PRO A 6 -3.28 16.73 34.85
CA PRO A 6 -4.12 15.59 35.18
C PRO A 6 -4.58 14.85 33.91
N GLU A 7 -4.71 13.53 34.00
CA GLU A 7 -5.12 12.67 32.88
C GLU A 7 -6.46 13.10 32.26
N SER A 8 -7.42 13.52 33.09
CA SER A 8 -8.71 14.01 32.65
C SER A 8 -8.61 15.27 31.78
N GLU A 9 -7.69 16.18 32.09
CA GLU A 9 -7.43 17.38 31.29
C GLU A 9 -6.77 17.03 29.96
N ILE A 10 -5.84 16.07 29.96
CA ILE A 10 -5.18 15.59 28.73
C ILE A 10 -6.22 14.96 27.79
N LYS A 11 -7.09 14.09 28.31
CA LYS A 11 -8.16 13.46 27.55
C LYS A 11 -9.12 14.49 26.96
N LYS A 12 -9.61 15.42 27.78
CA LYS A 12 -10.52 16.47 27.33
C LYS A 12 -9.91 17.31 26.20
N ASN A 13 -8.67 17.76 26.36
CA ASN A 13 -7.99 18.54 25.33
C ASN A 13 -7.85 17.78 24.01
N TYR A 14 -7.58 16.47 24.08
CA TYR A 14 -7.51 15.61 22.89
C TYR A 14 -8.88 15.50 22.20
N GLU A 15 -9.94 15.23 22.94
CA GLU A 15 -11.31 15.12 22.43
C GLU A 15 -11.79 16.44 21.81
N ASP A 16 -11.58 17.56 22.49
CA ASP A 16 -11.95 18.89 22.00
C ASP A 16 -11.21 19.23 20.68
N SER A 17 -9.98 18.76 20.51
CA SER A 17 -9.19 19.01 19.29
C SER A 17 -9.74 18.30 18.05
N THR A 18 -10.54 17.24 18.22
CA THR A 18 -11.01 16.40 17.11
C THR A 18 -11.87 17.14 16.09
N ALA A 19 -12.56 18.21 16.50
CA ALA A 19 -13.33 19.08 15.59
C ALA A 19 -12.43 19.97 14.71
N LEU A 20 -11.22 20.31 15.17
CA LEU A 20 -10.32 21.25 14.50
C LEU A 20 -9.27 20.53 13.62
N VAL A 21 -8.87 19.33 14.02
CA VAL A 21 -7.80 18.57 13.38
C VAL A 21 -8.05 18.30 11.88
N PRO A 22 -9.25 17.91 11.42
CA PRO A 22 -9.48 17.62 10.00
C PRO A 22 -9.16 18.79 9.08
N ALA A 23 -9.64 20.00 9.39
CA ALA A 23 -9.41 21.18 8.58
C ALA A 23 -7.93 21.60 8.57
N ARG A 24 -7.25 21.51 9.72
CA ARG A 24 -5.81 21.79 9.83
C ARG A 24 -4.97 20.78 9.05
N PHE A 25 -5.33 19.50 9.13
CA PHE A 25 -4.68 18.43 8.37
C PHE A 25 -4.84 18.67 6.87
N GLU A 26 -6.05 18.96 6.39
CA GLU A 26 -6.31 19.25 4.98
C GLU A 26 -5.47 20.44 4.47
N ALA A 27 -5.43 21.54 5.23
CA ALA A 27 -4.64 22.71 4.88
C ALA A 27 -3.13 22.38 4.78
N GLY A 28 -2.60 21.60 5.73
CA GLY A 28 -1.21 21.14 5.71
C GLY A 28 -0.90 20.26 4.51
N VAL A 29 -1.77 19.28 4.20
CA VAL A 29 -1.59 18.38 3.05
C VAL A 29 -1.63 19.14 1.73
N LYS A 30 -2.54 20.10 1.58
CA LYS A 30 -2.66 20.90 0.35
C LYS A 30 -1.42 21.77 0.08
N GLY A 31 -0.67 22.13 1.13
CA GLY A 31 0.55 22.91 1.00
C GLY A 31 1.85 22.10 0.87
N ALA A 32 1.79 20.76 0.99
CA ALA A 32 2.99 19.93 1.07
C ALA A 32 3.52 19.53 -0.33
N THR A 33 4.83 19.73 -0.56
CA THR A 33 5.56 19.30 -1.77
C THR A 33 6.55 18.18 -1.44
N TRP A 34 6.06 16.96 -1.23
CA TRP A 34 6.90 15.87 -0.70
C TRP A 34 7.61 15.02 -1.76
N GLN A 35 7.07 14.93 -2.99
CA GLN A 35 7.50 13.91 -3.94
C GLN A 35 8.93 14.12 -4.46
N ALA A 36 9.28 15.35 -4.84
CA ALA A 36 10.61 15.65 -5.38
C ALA A 36 11.70 15.38 -4.33
N GLU A 37 11.51 15.91 -3.12
CA GLU A 37 12.42 15.71 -1.98
C GLU A 37 12.56 14.23 -1.62
N ALA A 38 11.47 13.46 -1.68
CA ALA A 38 11.51 12.02 -1.42
C ALA A 38 12.32 11.25 -2.48
N LEU A 39 12.23 11.65 -3.75
CA LEU A 39 13.01 11.03 -4.84
C LEU A 39 14.49 11.38 -4.73
N GLU A 40 14.84 12.61 -4.34
CA GLU A 40 16.23 13.01 -4.08
C GLU A 40 16.86 12.20 -2.93
N GLY A 41 16.06 11.79 -1.95
CA GLY A 41 16.51 10.99 -0.80
C GLY A 41 16.61 9.48 -1.05
N GLN A 42 16.37 8.99 -2.27
CA GLN A 42 16.29 7.55 -2.55
C GLN A 42 17.58 6.78 -2.19
N ASP A 43 18.75 7.31 -2.55
CA ASP A 43 20.03 6.64 -2.28
C ASP A 43 20.28 6.45 -0.78
N LEU A 44 19.94 7.47 0.03
CA LEU A 44 20.05 7.40 1.48
C LEU A 44 19.08 6.38 2.06
N TYR A 45 17.85 6.30 1.54
CA TYR A 45 16.88 5.29 1.96
C TYR A 45 17.44 3.87 1.73
N GLU A 46 18.01 3.62 0.55
CA GLU A 46 18.60 2.32 0.21
C GLU A 46 19.80 1.97 1.09
N GLU A 47 20.66 2.94 1.40
CA GLU A 47 21.79 2.76 2.33
C GLU A 47 21.29 2.34 3.73
N GLN A 48 20.29 3.05 4.27
CA GLN A 48 19.78 2.82 5.62
C GLN A 48 19.07 1.47 5.74
N MET A 49 18.36 1.04 4.70
CA MET A 49 17.66 -0.26 4.69
C MET A 49 18.60 -1.47 4.64
N ARG A 50 19.92 -1.26 4.54
CA ARG A 50 20.95 -2.30 4.67
C ARG A 50 21.56 -2.37 6.07
N LYS A 51 21.26 -1.42 6.96
CA LYS A 51 21.86 -1.35 8.30
C LYS A 51 21.09 -2.23 9.28
N ASP A 52 21.82 -3.13 9.95
CA ASP A 52 21.26 -4.08 10.91
C ASP A 52 20.47 -3.41 12.04
N GLU A 53 20.93 -2.26 12.52
CA GLU A 53 20.25 -1.50 13.58
C GLU A 53 18.84 -1.04 13.17
N ILE A 54 18.66 -0.65 11.90
CA ILE A 54 17.36 -0.23 11.35
C ILE A 54 16.44 -1.45 11.22
N LEU A 55 16.98 -2.56 10.73
CA LEU A 55 16.23 -3.82 10.61
C LEU A 55 15.81 -4.37 11.98
N LYS A 56 16.67 -4.27 13.00
CA LYS A 56 16.35 -4.63 14.39
C LYS A 56 15.24 -3.76 14.99
N ARG A 57 15.25 -2.45 14.72
CA ARG A 57 14.16 -1.55 15.16
C ARG A 57 12.83 -1.96 14.52
N ARG A 58 12.83 -2.32 13.23
CA ARG A 58 11.64 -2.85 12.56
C ARG A 58 11.15 -4.15 13.20
N ALA A 59 12.05 -5.10 13.47
CA ALA A 59 11.72 -6.36 14.12
C ALA A 59 11.05 -6.13 15.49
N SER A 60 11.65 -5.28 16.33
CA SER A 60 11.07 -4.90 17.63
C SER A 60 9.70 -4.23 17.50
N GLY A 61 9.47 -3.44 16.45
CA GLY A 61 8.15 -2.86 16.17
C GLY A 61 7.08 -3.91 15.87
N ILE A 62 7.45 -4.96 15.11
CA ILE A 62 6.54 -6.06 14.76
C ILE A 62 6.20 -6.88 16.01
N GLU A 63 7.17 -7.17 16.87
CA GLU A 63 6.96 -7.94 18.11
C GLU A 63 5.94 -7.29 19.07
N LYS A 64 5.71 -5.97 18.94
CA LYS A 64 4.75 -5.23 19.78
C LYS A 64 3.29 -5.43 19.38
N VAL A 65 3.02 -6.01 18.21
CA VAL A 65 1.65 -6.19 17.69
C VAL A 65 1.42 -7.66 17.37
N SER A 66 0.53 -8.30 18.11
CA SER A 66 0.12 -9.67 17.81
C SER A 66 -0.81 -9.73 16.59
N ASP A 67 -0.84 -10.87 15.93
CA ASP A 67 -1.79 -11.14 14.84
C ASP A 67 -3.25 -10.93 15.25
N GLU A 68 -3.59 -11.31 16.49
CA GLU A 68 -4.93 -11.13 17.08
C GLU A 68 -5.31 -9.65 17.13
N ALA A 69 -4.40 -8.82 17.68
CA ALA A 69 -4.61 -7.39 17.80
C ALA A 69 -4.69 -6.71 16.43
N TRP A 70 -3.87 -7.14 15.47
CA TRP A 70 -3.91 -6.63 14.11
C TRP A 70 -5.23 -6.99 13.40
N ARG A 71 -5.67 -8.25 13.46
CA ARG A 71 -6.94 -8.69 12.85
C ARG A 71 -8.12 -7.91 13.39
N LYS A 72 -8.23 -7.80 14.72
CA LYS A 72 -9.31 -7.05 15.38
C LYS A 72 -9.35 -5.60 14.91
N ASN A 73 -8.23 -4.88 14.99
CA ASN A 73 -8.18 -3.48 14.59
C ASN A 73 -8.49 -3.26 13.10
N THR A 74 -8.01 -4.16 12.24
CA THR A 74 -8.25 -4.10 10.79
C THR A 74 -9.72 -4.25 10.47
N VAL A 75 -10.40 -5.19 11.11
CA VAL A 75 -11.85 -5.38 10.93
C VAL A 75 -12.62 -4.18 11.47
N ASP A 76 -12.37 -3.78 12.72
CA ASP A 76 -13.15 -2.73 13.40
C ASP A 76 -13.04 -1.37 12.70
N LYS A 77 -11.83 -1.00 12.25
CA LYS A 77 -11.57 0.31 11.63
C LYS A 77 -11.70 0.28 10.11
N GLY A 78 -11.23 -0.80 9.48
CA GLY A 78 -11.11 -0.90 8.02
C GLY A 78 -12.40 -1.28 7.31
N ARG A 79 -13.20 -2.20 7.89
CA ARG A 79 -14.42 -2.72 7.26
C ARG A 79 -15.40 -1.60 6.88
N ASN A 80 -15.52 -0.59 7.73
CA ASN A 80 -16.49 0.49 7.57
C ASN A 80 -16.13 1.46 6.43
N ILE A 81 -14.88 1.49 5.98
CA ILE A 81 -14.39 2.50 5.02
C ILE A 81 -13.88 1.91 3.71
N ILE A 82 -13.60 0.60 3.64
CA ILE A 82 -12.95 -0.02 2.49
C ILE A 82 -13.77 0.13 1.20
N GLY A 83 -15.09 -0.04 1.24
CA GLY A 83 -15.96 0.09 0.06
C GLY A 83 -15.95 1.51 -0.53
N ALA A 84 -16.02 2.53 0.33
CA ALA A 84 -15.95 3.93 -0.11
C ALA A 84 -14.59 4.25 -0.75
N ARG A 85 -13.50 3.77 -0.15
CA ARG A 85 -12.13 3.95 -0.69
C ARG A 85 -11.96 3.22 -2.02
N MET A 86 -12.47 2.00 -2.16
CA MET A 86 -12.45 1.26 -3.42
C MET A 86 -13.20 1.99 -4.52
N LYS A 87 -14.40 2.52 -4.22
CA LYS A 87 -15.19 3.29 -5.20
C LYS A 87 -14.43 4.54 -5.65
N ALA A 88 -13.83 5.29 -4.73
CA ALA A 88 -13.03 6.46 -5.06
C ALA A 88 -11.77 6.12 -5.89
N ALA A 89 -11.14 4.97 -5.64
CA ALA A 89 -9.96 4.52 -6.37
C ALA A 89 -10.26 3.77 -7.68
N SER A 90 -11.53 3.47 -7.97
CA SER A 90 -11.94 2.62 -9.10
C SER A 90 -11.39 3.11 -10.45
N GLY A 91 -11.42 4.41 -10.71
CA GLY A 91 -10.84 4.99 -11.92
C GLY A 91 -9.33 4.75 -12.05
N LYS A 92 -8.58 4.91 -10.95
CA LYS A 92 -7.13 4.62 -10.91
C LYS A 92 -6.86 3.13 -11.11
N GLN A 93 -7.67 2.26 -10.53
CA GLN A 93 -7.55 0.82 -10.73
C GLN A 93 -7.75 0.45 -12.20
N VAL A 94 -8.79 0.98 -12.85
CA VAL A 94 -9.06 0.75 -14.27
C VAL A 94 -7.92 1.28 -15.13
N ALA A 95 -7.45 2.50 -14.87
CA ALA A 95 -6.34 3.10 -15.61
C ALA A 95 -5.04 2.28 -15.47
N GLY A 96 -4.72 1.84 -14.24
CA GLY A 96 -3.53 1.02 -13.99
C GLY A 96 -3.60 -0.38 -14.57
N PHE A 97 -4.80 -0.97 -14.67
CA PHE A 97 -4.99 -2.29 -15.26
C PHE A 97 -5.10 -2.26 -16.79
N ARG A 98 -5.50 -1.13 -17.38
CA ARG A 98 -5.74 -1.01 -18.83
C ARG A 98 -4.57 -1.52 -19.70
N PRO A 99 -3.29 -1.18 -19.45
CA PRO A 99 -2.18 -1.66 -20.28
C PRO A 99 -2.02 -3.20 -20.23
N TYR A 100 -2.31 -3.81 -19.08
CA TYR A 100 -2.27 -5.26 -18.93
C TYR A 100 -3.44 -5.91 -19.65
N ARG A 101 -4.64 -5.32 -19.55
CA ARG A 101 -5.81 -5.79 -20.32
C ARG A 101 -5.52 -5.75 -21.82
N GLU A 102 -4.94 -4.68 -22.32
CA GLU A 102 -4.57 -4.53 -23.73
C GLU A 102 -3.54 -5.60 -24.15
N ALA A 103 -2.50 -5.83 -23.34
CA ALA A 103 -1.53 -6.90 -23.59
C ALA A 103 -2.17 -8.30 -23.59
N LEU A 104 -3.11 -8.56 -22.68
CA LEU A 104 -3.81 -9.85 -22.60
C LEU A 104 -4.72 -10.09 -23.80
N LEU A 105 -5.31 -9.03 -24.37
CA LEU A 105 -6.18 -9.16 -25.56
C LEU A 105 -5.41 -9.58 -26.81
N THR A 106 -4.09 -9.39 -26.84
CA THR A 106 -3.24 -9.83 -27.96
C THR A 106 -2.66 -11.24 -27.74
N VAL A 107 -2.93 -11.89 -26.60
CA VAL A 107 -2.40 -13.22 -26.32
C VAL A 107 -3.21 -14.27 -27.09
N GLU A 108 -2.55 -14.94 -28.02
CA GLU A 108 -3.08 -16.14 -28.67
C GLU A 108 -2.78 -17.37 -27.81
N LEU A 109 -3.81 -18.18 -27.54
CA LEU A 109 -3.68 -19.37 -26.71
C LEU A 109 -3.75 -20.62 -27.57
N LEU A 110 -2.69 -21.43 -27.52
CA LEU A 110 -2.62 -22.70 -28.26
C LEU A 110 -3.77 -23.66 -27.86
N PRO A 111 -4.23 -24.54 -28.77
CA PRO A 111 -5.25 -25.54 -28.48
C PRO A 111 -4.92 -26.37 -27.24
N LYS A 112 -5.96 -26.77 -26.50
CA LYS A 112 -5.77 -27.67 -25.35
C LYS A 112 -5.37 -29.06 -25.81
N THR A 113 -4.51 -29.70 -25.03
CA THR A 113 -4.09 -31.09 -25.18
C THR A 113 -4.70 -31.94 -24.06
N ALA A 114 -4.53 -33.27 -24.13
CA ALA A 114 -4.90 -34.18 -23.04
C ALA A 114 -3.96 -34.08 -21.82
N ASP A 115 -2.74 -33.55 -22.01
CA ASP A 115 -1.77 -33.39 -20.93
C ASP A 115 -2.05 -32.08 -20.17
N PRO A 116 -2.42 -32.17 -18.87
CA PRO A 116 -2.67 -30.99 -18.05
C PRO A 116 -1.42 -30.11 -17.87
N MET A 117 -0.21 -30.68 -17.84
CA MET A 117 1.02 -29.90 -17.71
C MET A 117 1.31 -29.11 -18.97
N GLN A 118 1.11 -29.72 -20.14
CA GLN A 118 1.27 -29.02 -21.41
C GLN A 118 0.24 -27.90 -21.58
N ASN A 119 -0.99 -28.08 -21.09
CA ASN A 119 -1.99 -27.00 -21.06
C ASN A 119 -1.60 -25.83 -20.15
N LEU A 120 -1.03 -26.11 -18.97
CA LEU A 120 -0.55 -25.08 -18.06
C LEU A 120 0.53 -24.23 -18.73
N ILE A 121 1.56 -24.88 -19.27
CA ILE A 121 2.70 -24.21 -19.91
C ILE A 121 2.22 -23.39 -21.11
N ASN A 122 1.47 -24.01 -22.03
CA ASN A 122 1.11 -23.40 -23.30
C ASN A 122 0.05 -22.29 -23.19
N ARG A 123 -0.71 -22.24 -22.08
CA ARG A 123 -1.82 -21.28 -21.95
C ARG A 123 -1.65 -20.38 -20.73
N ALA A 124 -1.60 -20.95 -19.53
CA ALA A 124 -1.43 -20.15 -18.32
C ALA A 124 -0.05 -19.46 -18.29
N GLY A 125 1.00 -20.16 -18.73
CA GLY A 125 2.33 -19.58 -18.91
C GLY A 125 2.34 -18.38 -19.87
N ALA A 126 1.64 -18.49 -21.00
CA ALA A 126 1.53 -17.39 -21.98
C ALA A 126 0.86 -16.14 -21.40
N VAL A 127 -0.24 -16.32 -20.64
CA VAL A 127 -0.92 -15.22 -19.94
C VAL A 127 0.00 -14.55 -18.91
N VAL A 128 0.71 -15.35 -18.11
CA VAL A 128 1.66 -14.83 -17.10
C VAL A 128 2.78 -14.05 -17.76
N MET A 129 3.39 -14.58 -18.83
CA MET A 129 4.48 -13.92 -19.54
C MET A 129 4.03 -12.59 -20.15
N ALA A 130 2.82 -12.52 -20.71
CA ALA A 130 2.28 -11.26 -21.22
C ALA A 130 2.18 -10.17 -20.13
N MET A 131 1.73 -10.55 -18.93
CA MET A 131 1.65 -9.62 -17.80
C MET A 131 3.03 -9.22 -17.27
N VAL A 132 3.98 -10.16 -17.18
CA VAL A 132 5.36 -9.89 -16.74
C VAL A 132 6.06 -8.94 -17.70
N ASN A 133 5.97 -9.21 -19.00
CA ASN A 133 6.58 -8.38 -20.03
C ASN A 133 6.00 -6.96 -20.01
N LYS A 134 4.66 -6.84 -19.94
CA LYS A 134 4.01 -5.53 -19.83
C LYS A 134 4.45 -4.76 -18.58
N LYS A 135 4.64 -5.44 -17.45
CA LYS A 135 5.15 -4.80 -16.22
C LYS A 135 6.57 -4.26 -16.42
N ALA A 136 7.45 -5.04 -17.05
CA ALA A 136 8.82 -4.63 -17.34
C ALA A 136 8.84 -3.36 -18.21
N GLU A 137 8.03 -3.31 -19.28
CA GLU A 137 7.89 -2.12 -20.14
C GLU A 137 7.41 -0.86 -19.40
N LEU A 138 6.55 -1.00 -18.39
CA LEU A 138 6.02 0.12 -17.62
C LEU A 138 6.96 0.63 -16.51
N THR A 139 8.02 -0.13 -16.22
CA THR A 139 8.95 0.15 -15.11
C THR A 139 10.41 0.33 -15.53
N ALA A 140 10.70 0.12 -16.82
CA ALA A 140 11.96 0.48 -17.49
C ALA A 140 11.98 1.97 -17.85
#